data_AF-A0A8J7B2W2-F1
#
_entry.id   AF-A0A8J7B2W2-F1
#
_cell.length_a   1.000
_cell.length_b   1.000
_cell.length_c   1.000
_cell.angle_alpha   90.00
_cell.angle_beta   90.00
_cell.angle_gamma   90.00
#
_symmetry.space_group_name_H-M   'P 1'
#
loop_
_entity.id
_entity.type
_entity.pdbx_description
1 polymer ?
#
loop_
_entity_poly.entity_id
_entity_poly.type
_entity_poly.pdbx_seq_one_letter_code
_entity_poly.pdbx_strand_id
1 'polypeptide(L)'
;MLLDECQILGQQVQGVVALKKYSADLNKFRERQQKLEALVDDLRPLLIALDAFRERNLISVNFSQKADQVLAEVAAIISEFQKDKGWIIEQFKFNALQAKVSALKVELKGQLQQAWLAYKQKKVPITSSELLELLGKIDTFKPAVQKIQRRIAELKAVEYPQDISHFQRIDQAIQDLETAWGSLDDVPTDVQSFLRAATTHGASIDSLTPEVKNWLIEQGITRFFYIQLGN
;
A
#
# COMPACT_ATOMS: atom_id res chain seq x y z
N MET A 1 67.20 -31.00 -13.45
CA MET A 1 66.09 -31.92 -13.80
C MET A 1 65.10 -32.08 -12.66
N LEU A 2 65.40 -32.82 -11.56
CA LEU A 2 64.46 -32.93 -10.42
C LEU A 2 64.18 -31.61 -9.68
N LEU A 3 65.20 -30.74 -9.56
CA LEU A 3 65.05 -29.41 -8.95
C LEU A 3 64.17 -28.47 -9.79
N ASP A 4 64.29 -28.54 -11.11
CA ASP A 4 63.50 -27.72 -12.04
C ASP A 4 62.03 -28.17 -12.03
N GLU A 5 61.78 -29.48 -11.96
CA GLU A 5 60.43 -30.05 -11.85
C GLU A 5 59.74 -29.68 -10.54
N CYS A 6 60.46 -29.69 -9.40
CA CYS A 6 59.92 -29.23 -8.12
C CYS A 6 59.57 -27.73 -8.12
N GLN A 7 60.34 -26.90 -8.83
CA GLN A 7 60.09 -25.47 -8.94
C GLN A 7 58.87 -25.16 -9.81
N ILE A 8 58.69 -25.90 -10.92
CA ILE A 8 57.50 -25.83 -11.77
C ILE A 8 56.25 -26.26 -10.99
N LEU A 9 56.34 -27.35 -10.21
CA LEU A 9 55.22 -27.81 -9.38
C LEU A 9 54.83 -26.77 -8.32
N GLY A 10 55.83 -26.12 -7.70
CA GLY A 10 55.60 -25.05 -6.72
C GLY A 10 54.87 -23.83 -7.32
N GLN A 11 55.23 -23.43 -8.53
CA GLN A 11 54.55 -22.34 -9.26
C GLN A 11 53.11 -22.71 -9.64
N GLN A 12 52.87 -23.96 -10.05
CA GLN A 12 51.53 -24.45 -10.38
C GLN A 12 50.62 -24.51 -9.15
N VAL A 13 51.15 -24.96 -8.00
CA VAL A 13 50.41 -24.96 -6.73
C VAL A 13 50.05 -23.53 -6.31
N GLN A 14 50.98 -22.58 -6.41
CA GLN A 14 50.71 -21.17 -6.15
C GLN A 14 49.66 -20.60 -7.11
N GLY A 15 49.70 -20.97 -8.39
CA GLY A 15 48.69 -20.60 -9.39
C GLY A 15 47.30 -21.13 -9.05
N VAL A 16 47.19 -22.40 -8.63
CA VAL A 16 45.91 -23.01 -8.21
C VAL A 16 45.38 -22.35 -6.93
N VAL A 17 46.25 -22.02 -5.97
CA VAL A 17 45.86 -21.30 -4.75
C VAL A 17 45.34 -19.89 -5.08
N ALA A 18 46.03 -19.17 -5.98
CA ALA A 18 45.61 -17.85 -6.43
C ALA A 18 44.27 -17.89 -7.18
N LEU A 19 44.07 -18.86 -8.08
CA LEU A 19 42.80 -19.05 -8.81
C LEU A 19 41.65 -19.44 -7.87
N LYS A 20 41.91 -20.29 -6.86
CA LYS A 20 40.93 -20.60 -5.82
C LYS A 20 40.56 -19.38 -5.00
N LYS A 21 41.54 -18.55 -4.62
CA LYS A 21 41.30 -17.27 -3.94
C LYS A 21 40.44 -16.34 -4.80
N TYR A 22 40.79 -16.19 -6.08
CA TYR A 22 40.05 -15.34 -7.03
C TYR A 22 38.61 -15.82 -7.24
N SER A 23 38.40 -17.14 -7.34
CA SER A 23 37.07 -17.76 -7.43
C SER A 23 36.25 -17.56 -6.15
N ALA A 24 36.87 -17.74 -4.97
CA ALA A 24 36.23 -17.49 -3.69
C ALA A 24 35.84 -16.01 -3.51
N ASP A 25 36.71 -15.09 -3.91
CA ASP A 25 36.45 -13.65 -3.85
C ASP A 25 35.32 -13.26 -4.82
N LEU A 26 35.27 -13.84 -6.02
CA LEU A 26 34.17 -13.62 -6.98
C LEU A 26 32.82 -14.07 -6.43
N ASN A 27 32.76 -15.25 -5.78
CA ASN A 27 31.54 -15.71 -5.13
C ASN A 27 31.09 -14.76 -4.03
N LYS A 28 32.01 -14.26 -3.19
CA LYS A 28 31.69 -13.29 -2.14
C LYS A 28 31.19 -11.96 -2.72
N PHE A 29 31.79 -11.47 -3.82
CA PHE A 29 31.27 -10.29 -4.52
C PHE A 29 29.84 -10.52 -5.02
N ARG A 30 29.57 -11.67 -5.64
CA ARG A 30 28.23 -12.03 -6.12
C ARG A 30 27.22 -12.10 -4.98
N GLU A 31 27.57 -12.70 -3.85
CA GLU A 31 26.70 -12.73 -2.66
C GLU A 31 26.40 -11.32 -2.13
N ARG A 32 27.39 -10.41 -2.13
CA ARG A 32 27.17 -9.00 -1.73
C ARG A 32 26.26 -8.28 -2.71
N GLN A 33 26.47 -8.47 -4.01
CA GLN A 33 25.62 -7.92 -5.05
C GLN A 33 24.17 -8.39 -4.86
N GLN A 34 23.93 -9.70 -4.74
CA GLN A 34 22.59 -10.25 -4.54
C GLN A 34 21.90 -9.69 -3.30
N LYS A 35 22.63 -9.53 -2.20
CA LYS A 35 22.11 -8.94 -0.97
C LYS A 35 21.73 -7.47 -1.14
N LEU A 36 22.52 -6.69 -1.89
CA LEU A 36 22.22 -5.29 -2.19
C LEU A 36 21.05 -5.16 -3.17
N GLU A 37 21.00 -5.99 -4.21
CA GLU A 37 19.88 -6.07 -5.15
C GLU A 37 18.58 -6.39 -4.43
N ALA A 38 18.59 -7.35 -3.50
CA ALA A 38 17.42 -7.66 -2.68
C ALA A 38 16.92 -6.46 -1.86
N LEU A 39 17.81 -5.63 -1.31
CA LEU A 39 17.41 -4.41 -0.60
C LEU A 39 16.75 -3.39 -1.54
N VAL A 40 17.25 -3.27 -2.78
CA VAL A 40 16.68 -2.38 -3.79
C VAL A 40 15.32 -2.87 -4.24
N ASP A 41 15.20 -4.16 -4.53
CA ASP A 41 13.95 -4.79 -4.96
C ASP A 41 12.87 -4.71 -3.86
N ASP A 42 13.28 -4.82 -2.58
CA ASP A 42 12.38 -4.62 -1.43
C ASP A 42 11.85 -3.18 -1.31
N LEU A 43 12.66 -2.17 -1.65
CA LEU A 43 12.28 -0.76 -1.55
C LEU A 43 11.46 -0.27 -2.76
N ARG A 44 11.73 -0.82 -3.94
CA ARG A 44 11.15 -0.34 -5.21
C ARG A 44 9.62 -0.23 -5.18
N PRO A 45 8.84 -1.23 -4.71
CA PRO A 45 7.38 -1.12 -4.66
C PRO A 45 6.87 0.03 -3.77
N LEU A 46 7.58 0.36 -2.70
CA LEU A 46 7.20 1.45 -1.79
C LEU A 46 7.45 2.82 -2.41
N LEU A 47 8.52 2.94 -3.21
CA LEU A 47 8.81 4.17 -3.96
C LEU A 47 7.78 4.39 -5.08
N ILE A 48 7.42 3.33 -5.82
CA ILE A 48 6.35 3.39 -6.83
C ILE A 48 5.02 3.82 -6.20
N ALA A 49 4.66 3.23 -5.04
CA ALA A 49 3.48 3.65 -4.31
C ALA A 49 3.59 5.12 -3.87
N LEU A 50 4.72 5.53 -3.29
CA LEU A 50 4.94 6.90 -2.86
C LEU A 50 4.77 7.92 -3.99
N ASP A 51 5.31 7.63 -5.17
CA ASP A 51 5.17 8.51 -6.33
C ASP A 51 3.70 8.63 -6.75
N ALA A 52 2.95 7.51 -6.77
CA ALA A 52 1.51 7.54 -7.07
C ALA A 52 0.70 8.37 -6.05
N PHE A 53 1.07 8.34 -4.76
CA PHE A 53 0.45 9.20 -3.74
C PHE A 53 0.81 10.68 -3.92
N ARG A 54 2.06 10.98 -4.32
CA ARG A 54 2.54 12.35 -4.57
C ARG A 54 1.90 12.97 -5.79
N GLU A 55 1.75 12.23 -6.89
CA GLU A 55 1.05 12.67 -8.10
C GLU A 55 -0.39 13.14 -7.80
N ARG A 56 -0.99 12.61 -6.74
CA ARG A 56 -2.35 12.94 -6.28
C ARG A 56 -2.40 13.94 -5.13
N ASN A 57 -1.26 14.51 -4.74
CA ASN A 57 -1.14 15.43 -3.61
C ASN A 57 -1.68 14.86 -2.28
N LEU A 58 -1.62 13.54 -2.09
CA LEU A 58 -2.14 12.87 -0.89
C LEU A 58 -1.12 12.81 0.25
N ILE A 59 0.16 13.01 -0.06
CA ILE A 59 1.28 12.98 0.88
C ILE A 59 2.17 14.19 0.61
N SER A 60 2.41 14.99 1.64
CA SER A 60 3.38 16.10 1.65
C SER A 60 4.58 15.80 2.57
N VAL A 61 4.85 14.52 2.84
CA VAL A 61 5.79 14.17 3.90
C VAL A 61 7.23 14.30 3.45
N ASN A 62 8.01 14.90 4.35
CA ASN A 62 9.44 15.03 4.27
C ASN A 62 10.10 13.83 4.97
N PHE A 63 10.55 12.84 4.19
CA PHE A 63 11.31 11.68 4.68
C PHE A 63 12.79 11.99 4.93
N SER A 64 13.20 13.27 4.86
CA SER A 64 14.59 13.72 4.80
C SER A 64 15.48 12.98 5.80
N GLN A 65 15.16 12.98 7.10
CA GLN A 65 16.12 12.48 8.07
C GLN A 65 16.55 11.01 7.85
N LYS A 66 15.62 10.07 7.65
CA LYS A 66 15.99 8.66 7.43
C LYS A 66 16.47 8.41 6.00
N ALA A 67 15.90 9.10 5.02
CA ALA A 67 16.37 9.02 3.64
C ALA A 67 17.82 9.52 3.53
N ASP A 68 18.14 10.64 4.15
CA ASP A 68 19.46 11.26 4.21
C ASP A 68 20.46 10.33 4.93
N GLN A 69 20.04 9.66 6.00
CA GLN A 69 20.89 8.66 6.68
C GLN A 69 21.22 7.46 5.79
N VAL A 70 20.27 6.99 4.98
CA VAL A 70 20.51 5.91 4.02
C VAL A 70 21.40 6.40 2.88
N LEU A 71 21.14 7.59 2.33
CA LEU A 71 21.96 8.20 1.28
C LEU A 71 23.40 8.43 1.73
N ALA A 72 23.61 8.93 2.94
CA ALA A 72 24.93 9.12 3.51
C ALA A 72 25.67 7.79 3.70
N GLU A 73 24.98 6.74 4.16
CA GLU A 73 25.56 5.39 4.26
C GLU A 73 25.94 4.83 2.89
N VAL A 74 25.07 4.94 1.90
CA VAL A 74 25.34 4.49 0.53
C VAL A 74 26.52 5.26 -0.09
N ALA A 75 26.59 6.57 0.11
CA ALA A 75 27.71 7.38 -0.36
C ALA A 75 29.04 6.96 0.29
N ALA A 76 29.04 6.68 1.59
CA ALA A 76 30.21 6.17 2.30
C ALA A 76 30.64 4.80 1.78
N ILE A 77 29.70 3.88 1.56
CA ILE A 77 29.95 2.55 0.97
C ILE A 77 30.57 2.67 -0.42
N ILE A 78 30.03 3.54 -1.28
CA ILE A 78 30.57 3.77 -2.62
C ILE A 78 31.99 4.32 -2.55
N SER A 79 32.25 5.26 -1.64
CA SER A 79 33.60 5.83 -1.46
C SER A 79 34.62 4.80 -1.01
N GLU A 80 34.29 3.96 -0.02
CA GLU A 80 35.20 2.91 0.45
C GLU A 80 35.44 1.83 -0.62
N PHE A 81 34.39 1.41 -1.35
CA PHE A 81 34.51 0.46 -2.45
C PHE A 81 35.38 0.97 -3.60
N GLN A 82 35.34 2.28 -3.88
CA GLN A 82 36.19 2.90 -4.91
C GLN A 82 37.68 2.95 -4.50
N LYS A 83 37.97 3.13 -3.21
CA LYS A 83 39.35 3.11 -2.67
C LYS A 83 39.92 1.70 -2.66
N ASP A 84 39.13 0.74 -2.18
CA ASP A 84 39.50 -0.66 -2.09
C ASP A 84 38.29 -1.56 -2.39
N LYS A 85 38.34 -2.28 -3.50
CA LYS A 85 37.28 -3.20 -3.87
C LYS A 85 37.18 -4.39 -2.90
N GLY A 86 38.28 -4.80 -2.27
CA GLY A 86 38.31 -5.89 -1.29
C GLY A 86 37.57 -5.56 0.01
N TRP A 87 37.41 -4.26 0.32
CA TRP A 87 36.70 -3.77 1.48
C TRP A 87 35.26 -4.32 1.58
N ILE A 88 34.56 -4.46 0.43
CA ILE A 88 33.18 -4.96 0.42
C ILE A 88 33.05 -6.43 0.83
N ILE A 89 34.15 -7.17 0.74
CA ILE A 89 34.21 -8.56 1.19
C ILE A 89 34.51 -8.61 2.68
N GLU A 90 35.54 -7.88 3.12
CA GLU A 90 36.16 -8.06 4.43
C GLU A 90 35.57 -7.17 5.53
N GLN A 91 35.20 -5.94 5.20
CA GLN A 91 34.88 -4.91 6.19
C GLN A 91 33.46 -4.36 6.07
N PHE A 92 32.78 -4.59 4.94
CA PHE A 92 31.43 -4.08 4.71
C PHE A 92 30.39 -4.68 5.68
N LYS A 93 29.80 -3.79 6.47
CA LYS A 93 28.77 -4.10 7.47
C LYS A 93 27.37 -4.08 6.84
N PHE A 94 27.06 -5.08 6.02
CA PHE A 94 25.75 -5.21 5.37
C PHE A 94 24.56 -5.07 6.34
N ASN A 95 24.64 -5.66 7.54
CA ASN A 95 23.55 -5.60 8.52
C ASN A 95 23.24 -4.17 9.00
N ALA A 96 24.24 -3.28 9.02
CA ALA A 96 24.03 -1.88 9.40
C ALA A 96 23.23 -1.13 8.32
N LEU A 97 23.58 -1.32 7.05
CA LEU A 97 22.80 -0.79 5.92
C LEU A 97 21.38 -1.38 5.91
N GLN A 98 21.26 -2.70 6.07
CA GLN A 98 19.97 -3.40 6.10
C GLN A 98 19.05 -2.87 7.21
N ALA A 99 19.59 -2.58 8.40
CA ALA A 99 18.82 -2.02 9.50
C ALA A 99 18.29 -0.61 9.16
N LYS A 100 19.13 0.25 8.57
CA LYS A 100 18.71 1.60 8.13
C LYS A 100 17.62 1.55 7.04
N VAL A 101 17.81 0.69 6.03
CA VAL A 101 16.82 0.45 4.97
C VAL A 101 15.51 -0.08 5.55
N SER A 102 15.57 -1.01 6.50
CA SER A 102 14.38 -1.55 7.16
C SER A 102 13.63 -0.49 7.97
N ALA A 103 14.36 0.38 8.68
CA ALA A 103 13.77 1.48 9.44
C ALA A 103 13.10 2.54 8.54
N LEU A 104 13.65 2.78 7.35
CA LEU A 104 13.03 3.63 6.32
C LEU A 104 11.77 2.97 5.75
N LYS A 105 11.83 1.66 5.45
CA LYS A 105 10.69 0.87 4.95
C LYS A 105 9.49 0.93 5.89
N VAL A 106 9.71 0.72 7.19
CA VAL A 106 8.64 0.77 8.20
C VAL A 106 7.96 2.13 8.22
N GLU A 107 8.75 3.21 8.15
CA GLU A 107 8.21 4.57 8.14
C GLU A 107 7.43 4.88 6.86
N LEU A 108 7.99 4.54 5.69
CA LEU A 108 7.30 4.69 4.41
C LEU A 108 5.97 3.97 4.41
N LYS A 109 5.94 2.70 4.85
CA LYS A 109 4.71 1.91 4.90
C LYS A 109 3.67 2.54 5.84
N GLY A 110 4.10 2.95 7.04
CA GLY A 110 3.20 3.58 8.02
C GLY A 110 2.56 4.87 7.48
N GLN A 111 3.33 5.70 6.80
CA GLN A 111 2.80 6.95 6.23
C GLN A 111 1.88 6.71 5.02
N LEU A 112 2.22 5.77 4.14
CA LEU A 112 1.35 5.39 3.02
C LEU A 112 0.00 4.87 3.53
N GLN A 113 0.01 4.02 4.56
CA GLN A 113 -1.21 3.55 5.22
C GLN A 113 -2.02 4.69 5.84
N GLN A 114 -1.38 5.62 6.56
CA GLN A 114 -2.07 6.75 7.17
C GLN A 114 -2.71 7.67 6.13
N ALA A 115 -1.97 8.02 5.07
CA ALA A 115 -2.49 8.82 3.97
C ALA A 115 -3.66 8.10 3.26
N TRP A 116 -3.55 6.78 3.10
CA TRP A 116 -4.61 5.97 2.54
C TRP A 116 -5.87 5.96 3.40
N LEU A 117 -5.71 5.81 4.73
CA LEU A 117 -6.84 5.87 5.66
C LEU A 117 -7.53 7.24 5.60
N ALA A 118 -6.77 8.33 5.57
CA ALA A 118 -7.31 9.67 5.42
C ALA A 118 -8.03 9.86 4.07
N TYR A 119 -7.50 9.31 2.99
CA TYR A 119 -8.16 9.31 1.68
C TYR A 119 -9.47 8.52 1.71
N LYS A 120 -9.45 7.29 2.25
CA LYS A 120 -10.64 6.44 2.38
C LYS A 120 -11.73 7.12 3.20
N GLN A 121 -11.39 7.73 4.34
CA GLN A 121 -12.36 8.45 5.17
C GLN A 121 -13.03 9.62 4.43
N LYS A 122 -12.33 10.27 3.49
CA LYS A 122 -12.88 11.38 2.70
C LYS A 122 -13.68 10.93 1.48
N LYS A 123 -13.31 9.80 0.86
CA LYS A 123 -13.82 9.40 -0.46
C LYS A 123 -14.69 8.16 -0.45
N VAL A 124 -14.52 7.27 0.52
CA VAL A 124 -15.33 6.06 0.65
C VAL A 124 -16.42 6.34 1.69
N PRO A 125 -17.71 6.34 1.31
CA PRO A 125 -18.80 6.50 2.26
C PRO A 125 -18.72 5.41 3.32
N ILE A 126 -18.69 5.80 4.60
CA ILE A 126 -18.76 4.87 5.74
C ILE A 126 -20.18 4.30 5.77
N THR A 127 -20.47 3.29 4.96
CA THR A 127 -21.84 2.79 4.85
C THR A 127 -22.13 1.78 5.96
N SER A 128 -23.20 2.01 6.73
CA SER A 128 -23.74 1.07 7.69
C SER A 128 -24.15 -0.22 6.98
N SER A 129 -23.45 -1.31 7.31
CA SER A 129 -23.75 -2.65 6.78
C SER A 129 -25.15 -3.11 7.16
N GLU A 130 -25.62 -2.73 8.35
CA GLU A 130 -26.95 -3.06 8.86
C GLU A 130 -28.04 -2.47 7.97
N LEU A 131 -27.94 -1.18 7.63
CA LEU A 131 -28.93 -0.52 6.79
C LEU A 131 -28.87 -1.00 5.33
N LEU A 132 -27.70 -1.37 4.80
CA LEU A 132 -27.60 -2.05 3.51
C LEU A 132 -28.27 -3.43 3.53
N GLU A 133 -28.04 -4.24 4.56
CA GLU A 133 -28.72 -5.54 4.72
C GLU A 133 -30.24 -5.39 4.75
N LEU A 134 -30.73 -4.33 5.37
CA LEU A 134 -32.15 -4.00 5.42
C LEU A 134 -32.69 -3.58 4.06
N LEU A 135 -32.00 -2.72 3.32
CA LEU A 135 -32.36 -2.37 1.94
C LEU A 135 -32.33 -3.60 1.02
N GLY A 136 -31.42 -4.54 1.26
CA GLY A 136 -31.31 -5.80 0.52
C GLY A 136 -32.48 -6.77 0.72
N LYS A 137 -33.36 -6.53 1.71
CA LYS A 137 -34.61 -7.27 1.90
C LYS A 137 -35.72 -6.84 0.94
N ILE A 138 -35.57 -5.69 0.28
CA ILE A 138 -36.47 -5.22 -0.75
C ILE A 138 -36.00 -5.81 -2.08
N ASP A 139 -36.84 -6.61 -2.73
CA ASP A 139 -36.47 -7.36 -3.94
C ASP A 139 -35.99 -6.45 -5.07
N THR A 140 -36.54 -5.24 -5.20
CA THR A 140 -36.14 -4.24 -6.20
C THR A 140 -34.74 -3.68 -5.95
N PHE A 141 -34.29 -3.57 -4.70
CA PHE A 141 -32.97 -3.01 -4.35
C PHE A 141 -31.88 -4.07 -4.19
N LYS A 142 -32.26 -5.33 -4.07
CA LYS A 142 -31.32 -6.45 -3.84
C LYS A 142 -30.14 -6.47 -4.82
N PRO A 143 -30.30 -6.28 -6.14
CA PRO A 143 -29.15 -6.25 -7.06
C PRO A 143 -28.20 -5.07 -6.80
N ALA A 144 -28.75 -3.88 -6.55
CA ALA A 144 -27.97 -2.67 -6.28
C ALA A 144 -27.21 -2.79 -4.94
N VAL A 145 -27.89 -3.25 -3.89
CA VAL A 145 -27.30 -3.46 -2.56
C VAL A 145 -26.17 -4.48 -2.60
N GLN A 146 -26.34 -5.60 -3.32
CA GLN A 146 -25.27 -6.60 -3.47
C GLN A 146 -24.05 -6.02 -4.18
N LYS A 147 -24.26 -5.21 -5.23
CA LYS A 147 -23.18 -4.52 -5.94
C LYS A 147 -22.44 -3.53 -5.01
N ILE A 148 -23.19 -2.76 -4.22
CA ILE A 148 -22.64 -1.82 -3.22
C ILE A 148 -21.82 -2.56 -2.18
N GLN A 149 -22.37 -3.61 -1.55
CA GLN A 149 -21.67 -4.40 -0.53
C GLN A 149 -20.37 -5.00 -1.05
N ARG A 150 -20.40 -5.58 -2.26
CA ARG A 150 -19.22 -6.14 -2.90
C ARG A 150 -18.14 -5.08 -3.11
N ARG A 151 -18.49 -3.92 -3.66
CA ARG A 151 -17.54 -2.82 -3.91
C ARG A 151 -16.95 -2.27 -2.61
N ILE A 152 -17.76 -2.14 -1.57
CA ILE A 152 -17.27 -1.72 -0.24
C ILE A 152 -16.28 -2.74 0.32
N ALA A 153 -16.57 -4.05 0.20
CA ALA A 153 -15.66 -5.09 0.66
C ALA A 153 -14.33 -5.08 -0.10
N GLU A 154 -14.38 -4.94 -1.43
CA GLU A 154 -13.21 -4.80 -2.30
C GLU A 154 -12.36 -3.58 -1.88
N LEU A 155 -12.98 -2.42 -1.65
CA LEU A 155 -12.29 -1.18 -1.22
C LEU A 155 -11.72 -1.28 0.21
N LYS A 156 -12.41 -1.97 1.12
CA LYS A 156 -11.94 -2.19 2.51
C LYS A 156 -10.73 -3.11 2.57
N ALA A 157 -10.66 -4.12 1.70
CA ALA A 157 -9.55 -5.07 1.63
C ALA A 157 -8.22 -4.44 1.18
N VAL A 158 -8.26 -3.28 0.51
CA VAL A 158 -7.04 -2.60 0.06
C VAL A 158 -6.35 -1.88 1.22
N GLU A 159 -5.14 -2.36 1.56
CA GLU A 159 -4.26 -1.77 2.58
C GLU A 159 -3.73 -0.39 2.15
N TYR A 160 -3.29 -0.26 0.90
CA TYR A 160 -3.04 0.99 0.16
C TYR A 160 -2.78 0.67 -1.33
N PRO A 161 -2.92 1.64 -2.24
CA PRO A 161 -2.61 1.46 -3.66
C PRO A 161 -1.10 1.33 -3.88
N GLN A 162 -0.71 0.34 -4.67
CA GLN A 162 0.70 -0.01 -4.90
C GLN A 162 1.34 0.82 -6.03
N ASP A 163 0.51 1.36 -6.91
CA ASP A 163 0.91 2.14 -8.08
C ASP A 163 -0.27 3.01 -8.56
N ILE A 164 -0.02 3.83 -9.59
CA ILE A 164 -1.03 4.74 -10.15
C ILE A 164 -2.21 3.99 -10.80
N SER A 165 -1.96 2.84 -11.41
CA SER A 165 -3.00 2.01 -12.05
C SER A 165 -3.92 1.37 -11.01
N HIS A 166 -3.40 1.03 -9.83
CA HIS A 166 -4.17 0.55 -8.69
C HIS A 166 -5.04 1.68 -8.14
N PHE A 167 -4.50 2.89 -8.04
CA PHE A 167 -5.30 4.07 -7.70
C PHE A 167 -6.45 4.30 -8.68
N GLN A 168 -6.20 4.24 -10.00
CA GLN A 168 -7.23 4.39 -11.02
C GLN A 168 -8.33 3.33 -10.88
N ARG A 169 -7.97 2.07 -10.60
CA ARG A 169 -8.93 0.99 -10.34
C ARG A 169 -9.80 1.28 -9.12
N ILE A 170 -9.22 1.88 -8.08
CA ILE A 170 -9.97 2.25 -6.88
C ILE A 170 -10.90 3.42 -7.16
N ASP A 171 -10.45 4.45 -7.87
CA ASP A 171 -11.34 5.56 -8.26
C ASP A 171 -12.51 5.06 -9.10
N GLN A 172 -12.25 4.14 -10.04
CA GLN A 172 -13.31 3.51 -10.81
C GLN A 172 -14.27 2.73 -9.89
N ALA A 173 -13.75 2.01 -8.90
CA ALA A 173 -14.60 1.31 -7.93
C ALA A 173 -15.43 2.27 -7.05
N ILE A 174 -14.90 3.47 -6.74
CA ILE A 174 -15.64 4.54 -6.05
C ILE A 174 -16.73 5.11 -6.97
N GLN A 175 -16.43 5.36 -8.25
CA GLN A 175 -17.43 5.81 -9.22
C GLN A 175 -18.51 4.75 -9.47
N ASP A 176 -18.14 3.47 -9.54
CA ASP A 176 -19.07 2.35 -9.64
C ASP A 176 -20.01 2.30 -8.43
N LEU A 177 -19.48 2.61 -7.23
CA LEU A 177 -20.25 2.69 -5.99
C LEU A 177 -21.24 3.85 -6.05
N GLU A 178 -20.80 5.03 -6.47
CA GLU A 178 -21.66 6.21 -6.66
C GLU A 178 -22.76 5.93 -7.70
N THR A 179 -22.42 5.26 -8.79
CA THR A 179 -23.39 4.86 -9.83
C THR A 179 -24.38 3.82 -9.29
N ALA A 180 -23.92 2.86 -8.47
CA ALA A 180 -24.81 1.87 -7.87
C ALA A 180 -25.79 2.52 -6.87
N TRP A 181 -25.34 3.53 -6.14
CA TRP A 181 -26.21 4.38 -5.32
C TRP A 181 -27.22 5.17 -6.17
N GLY A 182 -26.77 5.74 -7.29
CA GLY A 182 -27.64 6.46 -8.23
C GLY A 182 -28.71 5.54 -8.85
N SER A 183 -28.36 4.30 -9.18
CA SER A 183 -29.29 3.32 -9.78
C SER A 183 -30.47 2.89 -8.89
N LEU A 184 -30.57 3.43 -7.67
CA LEU A 184 -31.81 3.45 -6.88
C LEU A 184 -32.81 4.47 -7.45
N ASP A 185 -32.88 4.66 -8.77
CA ASP A 185 -33.58 5.74 -9.46
C ASP A 185 -35.11 5.75 -9.25
N ASP A 186 -35.72 4.63 -8.87
CA ASP A 186 -37.14 4.55 -8.49
C ASP A 186 -37.44 5.15 -7.10
N VAL A 187 -36.41 5.71 -6.45
CA VAL A 187 -36.48 6.33 -5.13
C VAL A 187 -36.41 7.85 -5.29
N PRO A 188 -37.35 8.63 -4.74
CA PRO A 188 -37.28 10.09 -4.77
C PRO A 188 -35.93 10.61 -4.26
N THR A 189 -35.41 11.68 -4.86
CA THR A 189 -34.07 12.21 -4.54
C THR A 189 -33.90 12.56 -3.06
N ASP A 190 -34.97 13.03 -2.41
CA ASP A 190 -34.99 13.31 -0.97
C ASP A 190 -34.86 12.04 -0.13
N VAL A 191 -35.51 10.95 -0.55
CA VAL A 191 -35.40 9.64 0.09
C VAL A 191 -34.01 9.05 -0.13
N GLN A 192 -33.44 9.14 -1.34
CA GLN A 192 -32.08 8.67 -1.60
C GLN A 192 -31.07 9.41 -0.72
N SER A 193 -31.22 10.73 -0.62
CA SER A 193 -30.37 11.58 0.22
C SER A 193 -30.50 11.21 1.70
N PHE A 194 -31.74 10.97 2.17
CA PHE A 194 -31.99 10.49 3.52
C PHE A 194 -31.37 9.11 3.78
N LEU A 195 -31.58 8.13 2.90
CA LEU A 195 -31.01 6.77 3.03
C LEU A 195 -29.49 6.80 2.99
N ARG A 196 -28.88 7.64 2.15
CA ARG A 196 -27.43 7.86 2.09
C ARG A 196 -26.91 8.51 3.37
N ALA A 197 -27.58 9.53 3.89
CA ALA A 197 -27.18 10.17 5.14
C ALA A 197 -27.32 9.19 6.32
N ALA A 198 -28.45 8.51 6.42
CA ALA A 198 -28.74 7.50 7.43
C ALA A 198 -27.73 6.35 7.41
N THR A 199 -27.30 5.91 6.22
CA THR A 199 -26.25 4.91 6.09
C THR A 199 -24.86 5.43 6.42
N THR A 200 -24.55 6.70 6.17
CA THR A 200 -23.17 7.19 6.26
C THR A 200 -22.80 7.70 7.66
N HIS A 201 -23.65 8.56 8.25
CA HIS A 201 -23.36 9.23 9.52
C HIS A 201 -24.60 9.40 10.42
N GLY A 202 -25.73 8.77 10.05
CA GLY A 202 -27.04 9.15 10.55
C GLY A 202 -27.62 10.34 9.76
N ALA A 203 -28.94 10.38 9.66
CA ALA A 203 -29.66 11.44 8.98
C ALA A 203 -30.22 12.43 10.01
N SER A 204 -30.23 13.73 9.70
CA SER A 204 -30.90 14.72 10.55
C SER A 204 -32.40 14.43 10.61
N ILE A 205 -33.04 14.69 11.74
CA ILE A 205 -34.50 14.59 11.84
C ILE A 205 -35.19 15.51 10.83
N ASP A 206 -34.57 16.63 10.48
CA ASP A 206 -35.09 17.58 9.48
C ASP A 206 -35.11 16.99 8.06
N SER A 207 -34.27 15.98 7.80
CA SER A 207 -34.25 15.26 6.52
C SER A 207 -35.32 14.18 6.40
N LEU A 208 -36.06 13.89 7.49
CA LEU A 208 -37.25 13.03 7.47
C LEU A 208 -38.47 13.85 7.04
N THR A 209 -38.50 14.26 5.77
CA THR A 209 -39.65 14.99 5.22
C THR A 209 -40.90 14.11 5.17
N PRO A 210 -42.11 14.69 5.05
CA PRO A 210 -43.34 13.90 4.89
C PRO A 210 -43.28 12.93 3.71
N GLU A 211 -42.63 13.34 2.61
CA GLU A 211 -42.38 12.51 1.43
C GLU A 211 -41.50 11.30 1.79
N VAL A 212 -40.39 11.53 2.49
CA VAL A 212 -39.51 10.44 2.95
C VAL A 212 -40.26 9.49 3.87
N LYS A 213 -40.99 10.01 4.84
CA LYS A 213 -41.76 9.20 5.78
C LYS A 213 -42.81 8.34 5.08
N ASN A 214 -43.58 8.93 4.15
CA ASN A 214 -44.61 8.20 3.41
C ASN A 214 -43.99 7.08 2.58
N TRP A 215 -42.89 7.37 1.88
CA TRP A 215 -42.17 6.39 1.10
C TRP A 215 -41.63 5.23 1.97
N LEU A 216 -41.05 5.53 3.14
CA LEU A 216 -40.57 4.51 4.09
C LEU A 216 -41.72 3.61 4.60
N ILE A 217 -42.93 4.16 4.74
CA ILE A 217 -44.14 3.42 5.13
C ILE A 217 -44.61 2.53 4.00
N GLU A 218 -44.69 3.06 2.77
CA GLU A 218 -45.10 2.32 1.56
C GLU A 218 -44.19 1.11 1.29
N GLN A 219 -42.88 1.28 1.50
CA GLN A 219 -41.91 0.20 1.37
C GLN A 219 -41.82 -0.70 2.62
N GLY A 220 -42.59 -0.42 3.67
CA GLY A 220 -42.65 -1.24 4.89
C GLY A 220 -41.36 -1.27 5.71
N ILE A 221 -40.52 -0.23 5.59
CA ILE A 221 -39.19 -0.18 6.21
C ILE A 221 -39.05 0.83 7.36
N THR A 222 -40.11 1.56 7.71
CA THR A 222 -40.09 2.56 8.81
C THR A 222 -39.61 1.98 10.14
N ARG A 223 -39.96 0.72 10.42
CA ARG A 223 -39.58 0.00 11.65
C ARG A 223 -38.08 -0.24 11.81
N PHE A 224 -37.30 0.00 10.76
CA PHE A 224 -35.86 -0.22 10.76
C PHE A 224 -35.04 1.05 11.04
N PHE A 225 -35.71 2.20 11.14
CA PHE A 225 -35.07 3.47 11.49
C PHE A 225 -35.37 3.80 12.95
N TYR A 226 -34.32 4.13 13.69
CA TYR A 226 -34.41 4.53 15.10
C TYR A 226 -33.77 5.90 15.26
N ILE A 227 -34.35 6.73 16.12
CA ILE A 227 -33.78 8.03 16.48
C ILE A 227 -32.81 7.79 17.63
N GLN A 228 -31.53 8.09 17.40
CA GLN A 228 -30.52 8.11 18.44
C GLN A 228 -30.26 9.55 18.85
N LEU A 229 -30.53 9.88 20.11
CA LEU A 229 -30.18 11.18 20.68
C LEU A 229 -28.67 11.18 20.96
N GLY A 230 -27.94 12.15 20.39
CA GLY A 230 -26.51 12.31 20.63
C GLY A 230 -26.25 12.70 22.09
N ASN A 231 -25.34 11.97 22.75
CA ASN A 231 -24.74 12.39 24.03
C ASN A 231 -23.67 13.46 23.78
#